data_AF-M0ZNN2-F1
#
_entry.id   AF-M0ZNN2-F1
#
_cell.length_a   1.000
_cell.length_b   1.000
_cell.length_c   1.000
_cell.angle_alpha   90.00
_cell.angle_beta   90.00
_cell.angle_gamma   90.00
#
_symmetry.space_group_name_H-M   'P 1'
#
loop_
_entity.id
_entity.type
_entity.pdbx_description
1 polymer ?
#
loop_
_entity_poly.entity_id
_entity_poly.type
_entity_poly.pdbx_seq_one_letter_code
_entity_poly.pdbx_strand_id
1 'polypeptide(L)'
;MGYDFGILWMSMLMSQLIFLILLLKSVESNLLFRANICDMMRDIWTGIDGSGEYAGLTGARLDGADMLACGLATHFVPSERLPFLEQELVKINTSDPDVISAIISHFSNIPKLKAESPYNKMRIIDCCFSRRTVEEIISSLGNEALNNKDDWISSTIQSMKKASPISLKITLRSIRQGRLQDVGSCLIREYRMVCHVFRGEFSKDFFEGCRAILIDKDRNPKWEPSKLEQISDDDVDGYFSKIEDEDWEDLKLPPRSNLLPYAIAKL
;
A
#
# COMPACT_ATOMS: atom_id res chain seq x y z
N MET A 1 2.44 18.10 -30.99
CA MET A 1 3.50 18.06 -29.95
C MET A 1 3.02 18.93 -28.80
N GLY A 2 2.95 18.37 -27.60
CA GLY A 2 2.51 19.08 -26.39
C GLY A 2 1.24 18.47 -25.81
N TYR A 3 1.27 18.24 -24.50
CA TYR A 3 0.16 17.76 -23.65
C TYR A 3 -0.06 16.24 -23.58
N ASP A 4 0.97 15.50 -23.15
CA ASP A 4 0.78 14.18 -22.50
C ASP A 4 1.87 13.82 -21.47
N PHE A 5 2.84 14.72 -21.25
CA PHE A 5 3.92 14.51 -20.29
C PHE A 5 3.51 14.80 -18.83
N GLY A 6 2.43 15.57 -18.60
CA GLY A 6 2.00 15.98 -17.25
C GLY A 6 1.29 14.88 -16.46
N ILE A 7 0.52 14.01 -17.12
CA ILE A 7 -0.29 12.96 -16.47
C ILE A 7 0.57 11.75 -16.08
N LEU A 8 1.54 11.38 -16.93
CA LEU A 8 2.58 10.41 -16.60
C LEU A 8 3.51 10.92 -15.48
N TRP A 9 3.74 12.23 -15.41
CA TRP A 9 4.49 12.83 -14.30
C TRP A 9 3.68 12.84 -12.99
N MET A 10 2.39 13.16 -13.01
CA MET A 10 1.54 13.13 -11.82
C MET A 10 1.27 11.72 -11.29
N SER A 11 1.10 10.71 -12.15
CA SER A 11 0.98 9.32 -11.70
C SER A 11 2.31 8.81 -11.14
N MET A 12 3.44 9.18 -11.74
CA MET A 12 4.77 8.86 -11.23
C MET A 12 5.09 9.60 -9.93
N LEU A 13 4.62 10.84 -9.75
CA LEU A 13 4.70 11.60 -8.52
C LEU A 13 3.78 11.03 -7.43
N MET A 14 2.55 10.61 -7.75
CA MET A 14 1.62 9.96 -6.81
C MET A 14 2.15 8.59 -6.37
N SER A 15 2.72 7.80 -7.28
CA SER A 15 3.46 6.58 -6.95
C SER A 15 4.68 6.87 -6.09
N GLN A 16 5.43 7.94 -6.36
CA GLN A 16 6.57 8.37 -5.55
C GLN A 16 6.15 8.99 -4.20
N LEU A 17 4.94 9.53 -4.09
CA LEU A 17 4.36 10.09 -2.87
C LEU A 17 3.82 9.01 -1.95
N ILE A 18 3.17 7.99 -2.52
CA ILE A 18 2.83 6.73 -1.85
C ILE A 18 4.12 6.03 -1.43
N PHE A 19 5.14 6.03 -2.28
CA PHE A 19 6.49 5.58 -1.94
C PHE A 19 7.11 6.44 -0.83
N LEU A 20 6.78 7.74 -0.73
CA LEU A 20 7.22 8.61 0.36
C LEU A 20 6.46 8.33 1.68
N ILE A 21 5.16 8.04 1.61
CA ILE A 21 4.32 7.60 2.73
C ILE A 21 4.76 6.20 3.22
N LEU A 22 5.21 5.34 2.30
CA LEU A 22 5.84 4.05 2.63
C LEU A 22 7.30 4.20 3.10
N LEU A 23 8.04 5.21 2.60
CA LEU A 23 9.38 5.60 3.11
C LEU A 23 9.31 6.08 4.55
N LEU A 24 8.22 6.72 4.97
CA LEU A 24 7.98 7.05 6.38
C LEU A 24 7.83 5.80 7.28
N LYS A 25 7.57 4.62 6.70
CA LYS A 25 7.39 3.35 7.44
C LYS A 25 8.56 2.38 7.33
N SER A 26 9.40 2.46 6.29
CA SER A 26 10.53 1.53 6.12
C SER A 26 11.87 2.18 6.45
N VAL A 27 12.37 1.89 7.65
CA VAL A 27 13.71 2.31 8.12
C VAL A 27 14.85 1.67 7.32
N GLU A 28 14.61 0.73 6.38
CA GLU A 28 15.70 -0.13 5.86
C GLU A 28 15.65 -0.65 4.40
N SER A 29 14.73 -0.27 3.50
CA SER A 29 14.61 -1.02 2.22
C SER A 29 15.22 -0.32 1.00
N ASN A 30 16.45 -0.70 0.66
CA ASN A 30 16.91 -0.73 -0.72
C ASN A 30 16.26 -1.93 -1.43
N LEU A 31 15.14 -1.72 -2.12
CA LEU A 31 14.66 -2.57 -3.23
C LEU A 31 13.49 -1.87 -3.95
N LEU A 32 13.66 -1.68 -5.26
CA LEU A 32 12.62 -1.19 -6.19
C LEU A 32 11.50 -2.24 -6.28
N PHE A 33 10.31 -1.98 -5.74
CA PHE A 33 9.06 -2.46 -6.36
C PHE A 33 7.91 -1.50 -6.03
N ARG A 34 7.25 -1.03 -7.10
CA ARG A 34 6.11 -0.10 -7.07
C ARG A 34 4.83 -0.90 -6.79
N ALA A 35 4.36 -0.92 -5.55
CA ALA A 35 2.96 -1.23 -5.27
C ALA A 35 2.26 0.09 -4.98
N ASN A 36 1.47 0.58 -5.94
CA ASN A 36 0.58 1.70 -5.66
C ASN A 36 -0.49 1.22 -4.68
N ILE A 37 -0.82 2.04 -3.69
CA ILE A 37 -1.94 1.79 -2.77
C ILE A 37 -3.24 1.49 -3.56
N CYS A 38 -3.41 2.08 -4.75
CA CYS A 38 -4.55 1.81 -5.62
C CYS A 38 -4.55 0.42 -6.29
N ASP A 39 -3.40 -0.18 -6.60
CA ASP A 39 -3.34 -1.60 -7.04
C ASP A 39 -3.66 -2.54 -5.86
N MET A 40 -3.46 -2.05 -4.63
CA MET A 40 -3.73 -2.76 -3.38
C MET A 40 -5.22 -2.77 -2.99
N MET A 41 -6.12 -2.07 -3.70
CA MET A 41 -7.44 -1.71 -3.14
C MET A 41 -8.68 -2.36 -3.76
N ARG A 42 -8.60 -3.07 -4.90
CA ARG A 42 -9.82 -3.68 -5.47
C ARG A 42 -9.69 -5.14 -5.86
N ASP A 43 -8.76 -5.52 -6.74
CA ASP A 43 -8.89 -6.83 -7.39
C ASP A 43 -8.18 -7.96 -6.63
N ILE A 44 -7.25 -7.62 -5.74
CA ILE A 44 -6.44 -8.62 -5.01
C ILE A 44 -7.01 -8.93 -3.61
N TRP A 45 -7.85 -8.04 -3.07
CA TRP A 45 -8.26 -8.06 -1.65
C TRP A 45 -9.76 -8.22 -1.43
N THR A 46 -10.47 -8.81 -2.40
CA THR A 46 -11.90 -9.15 -2.29
C THR A 46 -12.16 -10.41 -1.46
N GLY A 47 -11.10 -11.14 -1.08
CA GLY A 47 -11.10 -12.15 -0.01
C GLY A 47 -10.92 -11.48 1.35
N ILE A 48 -11.50 -12.07 2.39
CA ILE A 48 -11.55 -11.59 3.78
C ILE A 48 -10.16 -11.73 4.43
N ASP A 49 -9.15 -11.08 3.87
CA ASP A 49 -7.76 -11.34 4.24
C ASP A 49 -7.21 -10.06 4.88
N GLY A 50 -6.90 -10.14 6.17
CA GLY A 50 -6.33 -9.05 6.97
C GLY A 50 -4.92 -8.66 6.52
N SER A 51 -4.38 -9.32 5.49
CA SER A 51 -3.03 -9.05 5.01
C SER A 51 -2.86 -7.66 4.37
N GLY A 52 -3.94 -6.99 3.96
CA GLY A 52 -3.91 -5.64 3.41
C GLY A 52 -3.67 -4.61 4.51
N GLU A 53 -4.46 -4.69 5.59
CA GLU A 53 -4.21 -3.92 6.81
C GLU A 53 -2.87 -4.27 7.44
N TYR A 54 -2.47 -5.55 7.46
CA TYR A 54 -1.14 -5.94 7.96
C TYR A 54 -0.03 -5.26 7.16
N ALA A 55 -0.01 -5.40 5.83
CA ALA A 55 1.02 -4.79 5.00
C ALA A 55 1.02 -3.26 5.16
N GLY A 56 -0.16 -2.63 5.13
CA GLY A 56 -0.30 -1.18 5.24
C GLY A 56 0.08 -0.61 6.61
N LEU A 57 -0.30 -1.25 7.71
CA LEU A 57 -0.04 -0.74 9.07
C LEU A 57 1.36 -1.06 9.58
N THR A 58 1.92 -2.20 9.17
CA THR A 58 3.20 -2.67 9.71
C THR A 58 4.39 -2.33 8.82
N GLY A 59 4.15 -2.01 7.55
CA GLY A 59 5.20 -1.83 6.55
C GLY A 59 5.98 -3.12 6.26
N ALA A 60 5.38 -4.28 6.53
CA ALA A 60 6.03 -5.58 6.34
C ALA A 60 6.50 -5.77 4.89
N ARG A 61 7.70 -6.31 4.75
CA ARG A 61 8.23 -6.68 3.43
C ARG A 61 7.67 -8.03 3.04
N LEU A 62 7.05 -8.06 1.86
CA LEU A 62 6.61 -9.28 1.21
C LEU A 62 7.59 -9.57 0.08
N ASP A 63 8.16 -10.78 0.06
CA ASP A 63 8.99 -11.21 -1.05
C ASP A 63 8.14 -11.75 -2.22
N GLY A 64 8.78 -12.11 -3.34
CA GLY A 64 8.05 -12.56 -4.53
C GLY A 64 7.18 -13.81 -4.30
N ALA A 65 7.56 -14.68 -3.35
CA ALA A 65 6.75 -15.85 -3.01
C ALA A 65 5.53 -15.43 -2.17
N ASP A 66 5.74 -14.53 -1.21
CA ASP A 66 4.65 -13.96 -0.40
C ASP A 66 3.65 -13.19 -1.27
N MET A 67 4.13 -12.41 -2.24
CA MET A 67 3.29 -11.64 -3.14
C MET A 67 2.41 -12.56 -4.00
N LEU A 68 2.97 -13.66 -4.53
CA LEU A 68 2.19 -14.65 -5.28
C LEU A 68 1.15 -15.33 -4.39
N ALA A 69 1.54 -15.73 -3.17
CA ALA A 69 0.65 -16.40 -2.22
C ALA A 69 -0.50 -15.50 -1.75
N CYS A 70 -0.24 -14.22 -1.51
CA CYS A 70 -1.24 -13.21 -1.16
C CYS A 70 -2.07 -12.71 -2.36
N GLY A 71 -1.85 -13.24 -3.58
CA GLY A 71 -2.53 -12.77 -4.79
C GLY A 71 -2.09 -11.39 -5.30
N LEU A 72 -1.08 -10.77 -4.69
CA LEU A 72 -0.51 -9.48 -5.09
C LEU A 72 0.29 -9.57 -6.40
N ALA A 73 0.84 -10.73 -6.70
CA ALA A 73 1.45 -11.04 -7.99
C ALA A 73 0.63 -12.09 -8.71
N THR A 74 0.48 -11.96 -10.02
CA THR A 74 -0.20 -12.97 -10.86
C THR A 74 0.72 -14.13 -11.23
N HIS A 75 2.02 -13.84 -11.33
CA HIS A 75 3.05 -14.76 -11.80
C HIS A 75 4.36 -14.52 -11.06
N PHE A 76 5.18 -15.57 -10.93
CA PHE A 76 6.53 -15.48 -10.39
C PHE A 76 7.52 -16.02 -11.43
N VAL A 77 8.44 -15.17 -11.88
CA VAL A 77 9.46 -15.51 -12.89
C VAL A 77 10.85 -15.32 -12.27
N PRO A 78 11.70 -16.37 -12.26
CA PRO A 78 13.08 -16.24 -11.78
C PRO A 78 13.85 -15.18 -12.57
N SER A 79 14.70 -14.41 -11.90
CA SER A 79 15.44 -13.29 -12.50
C SER A 79 16.27 -13.69 -13.73
N GLU A 80 16.81 -14.91 -13.74
CA GLU A 80 17.60 -15.45 -14.85
C GLU A 80 16.76 -15.66 -16.13
N ARG A 81 15.44 -15.77 -16.00
CA ARG A 81 14.50 -15.98 -17.11
C ARG A 81 13.86 -14.69 -17.62
N LEU A 82 13.94 -13.59 -16.87
CA LEU A 82 13.33 -12.31 -17.25
C LEU A 82 13.81 -11.78 -18.61
N PRO A 83 15.11 -11.82 -18.96
CA PRO A 83 15.57 -11.35 -20.28
C PRO A 83 14.97 -12.15 -21.44
N PHE A 84 14.73 -13.45 -21.26
CA PHE A 84 14.14 -14.31 -22.28
C PHE A 84 12.63 -14.06 -22.41
N LEU A 85 11.94 -13.87 -21.29
CA LEU A 85 10.53 -13.48 -21.28
C LEU A 85 10.31 -12.15 -22.04
N GLU A 86 11.14 -11.14 -21.76
CA GLU A 86 11.07 -9.84 -22.43
C GLU A 86 11.25 -9.99 -23.94
N GLN A 87 12.23 -10.78 -24.39
CA GLN A 87 12.46 -11.05 -25.82
C GLN A 87 11.25 -11.70 -26.49
N GLU A 88 10.57 -12.64 -25.84
CA GLU A 88 9.37 -13.28 -26.41
C GLU A 88 8.18 -12.30 -26.46
N LEU A 89 8.00 -11.48 -25.42
CA LEU A 89 6.95 -10.45 -25.39
C LEU A 89 7.15 -9.35 -26.43
N VAL A 90 8.38 -9.04 -26.81
CA VAL A 90 8.67 -8.06 -27.88
C VAL A 90 8.37 -8.61 -29.27
N LYS A 91 8.52 -9.93 -29.48
CA LYS A 91 8.31 -10.56 -30.80
C LYS A 91 6.84 -10.69 -31.18
N ILE A 92 5.94 -10.74 -30.20
CA ILE A 92 4.52 -10.88 -30.46
C ILE A 92 3.92 -9.57 -30.98
N ASN A 93 3.05 -9.68 -31.99
CA ASN A 93 2.30 -8.56 -32.54
C ASN A 93 0.80 -8.72 -32.26
N THR A 94 0.45 -9.18 -31.06
CA THR A 94 -0.93 -9.38 -30.61
C THR A 94 -1.18 -8.61 -29.32
N SER A 95 -2.41 -8.15 -29.16
CA SER A 95 -2.92 -7.56 -27.91
C SER A 95 -3.86 -8.52 -27.17
N ASP A 96 -3.89 -9.79 -27.57
CA ASP A 96 -4.69 -10.84 -26.93
C ASP A 96 -4.13 -11.17 -25.53
N PRO A 97 -4.89 -10.89 -24.45
CA PRO A 97 -4.45 -11.16 -23.08
C PRO A 97 -4.16 -12.63 -22.80
N ASP A 98 -4.88 -13.55 -23.43
CA ASP A 98 -4.73 -14.98 -23.16
C ASP A 98 -3.40 -15.50 -23.72
N VAL A 99 -3.00 -15.00 -24.89
CA VAL A 99 -1.70 -15.30 -25.50
C VAL A 99 -0.57 -14.73 -24.65
N ILE A 100 -0.70 -13.48 -24.19
CA ILE A 100 0.29 -12.82 -23.33
C ILE A 100 0.42 -13.59 -22.00
N SER A 101 -0.70 -13.95 -21.37
CA SER A 101 -0.72 -14.70 -20.13
C SER A 101 -0.08 -16.08 -20.30
N ALA A 102 -0.33 -16.78 -21.41
CA ALA A 102 0.29 -18.08 -21.69
C ALA A 102 1.82 -17.98 -21.81
N ILE A 103 2.33 -16.92 -22.45
CA ILE A 103 3.77 -16.67 -22.54
C ILE A 103 4.36 -16.43 -21.15
N ILE A 104 3.76 -15.54 -20.35
CA ILE A 104 4.26 -15.27 -18.99
C ILE A 104 4.23 -16.55 -18.15
N SER A 105 3.13 -17.32 -18.21
CA SER A 105 2.98 -18.61 -17.55
C SER A 105 4.06 -19.62 -17.93
N HIS A 106 4.50 -19.64 -19.20
CA HIS A 106 5.57 -20.54 -19.66
C HIS A 106 6.91 -20.28 -18.95
N PHE A 107 7.23 -19.02 -18.65
CA PHE A 107 8.46 -18.65 -17.94
C PHE A 107 8.31 -18.70 -16.42
N SER A 108 7.07 -18.78 -15.93
CA SER A 108 6.74 -18.72 -14.50
C SER A 108 6.99 -20.04 -13.78
N ASN A 109 7.33 -19.94 -12.50
CA ASN A 109 7.49 -21.06 -11.58
C ASN A 109 6.68 -20.80 -10.30
N ILE A 110 6.31 -21.86 -9.60
CA ILE A 110 5.74 -21.74 -8.24
C ILE A 110 6.91 -21.68 -7.25
N PRO A 111 7.17 -20.53 -6.59
CA PRO A 111 8.22 -20.41 -5.60
C PRO A 111 7.83 -21.15 -4.31
N LYS A 112 8.83 -21.59 -3.54
CA LYS A 112 8.60 -22.13 -2.20
C LYS A 112 8.51 -20.99 -1.19
N LEU A 113 7.46 -20.96 -0.38
CA LEU A 113 7.36 -20.05 0.76
C LEU A 113 8.41 -20.37 1.81
N LYS A 114 9.01 -19.33 2.38
CA LYS A 114 9.92 -19.45 3.52
C LYS A 114 9.14 -19.84 4.77
N ALA A 115 9.78 -20.54 5.71
CA ALA A 115 9.14 -20.92 6.98
C ALA A 115 8.67 -19.68 7.78
N GLU A 116 9.45 -18.60 7.76
CA GLU A 116 9.13 -17.34 8.44
C GLU A 116 8.28 -16.37 7.61
N SER A 117 7.75 -16.81 6.47
CA SER A 117 6.85 -16.00 5.66
C SER A 117 5.67 -15.49 6.50
N PRO A 118 5.31 -14.20 6.42
CA PRO A 118 4.09 -13.67 7.02
C PRO A 118 2.84 -14.42 6.56
N TYR A 119 2.85 -14.99 5.35
CA TYR A 119 1.75 -15.79 4.82
C TYR A 119 1.45 -17.01 5.70
N ASN A 120 2.46 -17.62 6.32
CA ASN A 120 2.26 -18.74 7.26
C ASN A 120 1.55 -18.31 8.55
N LYS A 121 1.43 -17.00 8.80
CA LYS A 121 0.75 -16.40 9.95
C LYS A 121 -0.62 -15.82 9.59
N MET A 122 -1.13 -16.11 8.38
CA MET A 122 -2.36 -15.49 7.86
C MET A 122 -3.54 -15.59 8.83
N ARG A 123 -3.74 -16.74 9.47
CA ARG A 123 -4.81 -16.91 10.47
C ARG A 123 -4.73 -15.89 11.62
N ILE A 124 -3.53 -15.58 12.12
CA ILE A 124 -3.32 -14.60 13.19
C ILE A 124 -3.53 -13.18 12.62
N ILE A 125 -3.02 -12.95 11.41
CA ILE A 125 -3.20 -11.69 10.68
C ILE A 125 -4.70 -11.38 10.50
N ASP A 126 -5.49 -12.30 9.94
CA ASP A 126 -6.92 -12.13 9.72
C ASP A 126 -7.68 -11.88 11.02
N CYS A 127 -7.36 -12.65 12.07
CA CYS A 127 -7.97 -12.49 13.38
C CYS A 127 -7.68 -11.12 14.01
N CYS A 128 -6.43 -10.65 13.95
CA CYS A 128 -6.02 -9.43 14.64
C CYS A 128 -6.28 -8.16 13.82
N PHE A 129 -6.08 -8.20 12.50
CA PHE A 129 -6.19 -7.03 11.63
C PHE A 129 -7.63 -6.77 11.13
N SER A 130 -8.56 -7.68 11.42
CA SER A 130 -10.00 -7.45 11.21
C SER A 130 -10.66 -6.54 12.27
N ARG A 131 -9.94 -6.19 13.36
CA ARG A 131 -10.45 -5.33 14.45
C ARG A 131 -10.70 -3.89 14.01
N ARG A 132 -11.68 -3.18 14.57
CA ARG A 132 -12.19 -1.92 14.01
C ARG A 132 -11.22 -0.74 14.12
N THR A 133 -10.37 -0.70 15.14
CA THR A 133 -9.44 0.40 15.38
C THR A 133 -8.00 -0.09 15.49
N VAL A 134 -7.03 0.81 15.33
CA VAL A 134 -5.60 0.47 15.45
C VAL A 134 -5.30 -0.02 16.88
N GLU A 135 -5.94 0.60 17.87
CA GLU A 135 -5.85 0.25 19.28
C GLU A 135 -6.34 -1.19 19.53
N GLU A 136 -7.49 -1.56 18.95
CA GLU A 136 -8.01 -2.93 19.04
C GLU A 136 -7.09 -3.94 18.32
N ILE A 137 -6.51 -3.57 17.17
CA ILE A 137 -5.53 -4.41 16.45
C ILE A 137 -4.32 -4.68 17.34
N ILE A 138 -3.72 -3.64 17.92
CA ILE A 138 -2.55 -3.77 18.81
C ILE A 138 -2.91 -4.59 20.06
N SER A 139 -4.09 -4.37 20.64
CA SER A 139 -4.57 -5.15 21.78
C SER A 139 -4.76 -6.62 21.43
N SER A 140 -5.36 -6.92 20.27
CA SER A 140 -5.56 -8.28 19.78
C SER A 140 -4.23 -9.00 19.54
N LEU A 141 -3.26 -8.33 18.91
CA LEU A 141 -1.89 -8.86 18.76
C LEU A 141 -1.22 -9.10 20.12
N GLY A 142 -1.41 -8.20 21.08
CA GLY A 142 -0.88 -8.35 22.44
C GLY A 142 -1.43 -9.59 23.15
N ASN A 143 -2.73 -9.88 22.98
CA ASN A 143 -3.34 -11.10 23.53
C ASN A 143 -2.81 -12.37 22.86
N GLU A 144 -2.62 -12.35 21.53
CA GLU A 144 -2.02 -13.47 20.81
C GLU A 144 -0.57 -13.73 21.24
N ALA A 145 0.21 -12.68 21.55
CA ALA A 145 1.57 -12.81 22.07
C ALA A 145 1.66 -13.48 23.45
N LEU A 146 0.58 -13.43 24.26
CA LEU A 146 0.53 -14.14 25.55
C LEU A 146 0.34 -15.66 25.35
N ASN A 147 -0.42 -16.04 24.33
CA ASN A 147 -0.73 -17.44 24.03
C ASN A 147 0.35 -18.10 23.15
N ASN A 148 1.03 -17.31 22.32
CA ASN A 148 2.06 -17.76 21.39
C ASN A 148 3.35 -16.97 21.63
N LYS A 149 4.42 -17.65 22.07
CA LYS A 149 5.76 -17.06 22.15
C LYS A 149 6.38 -17.00 20.75
N ASP A 150 5.89 -16.08 19.94
CA ASP A 150 6.33 -15.85 18.58
C ASP A 150 6.93 -14.44 18.45
N ASP A 151 8.22 -14.37 18.11
CA ASP A 151 8.96 -13.12 17.95
C ASP A 151 8.36 -12.24 16.84
N TRP A 152 7.68 -12.83 15.85
CA TRP A 152 7.01 -12.10 14.78
C TRP A 152 5.91 -11.19 15.31
N ILE A 153 5.12 -11.64 16.29
CA ILE A 153 4.02 -10.83 16.86
C ILE A 153 4.60 -9.62 17.60
N SER A 154 5.63 -9.86 18.40
CA SER A 154 6.31 -8.79 19.16
C SER A 154 6.95 -7.76 18.23
N SER A 155 7.63 -8.21 17.17
CA SER A 155 8.21 -7.36 16.13
C SER A 155 7.13 -6.53 15.41
N THR A 156 6.00 -7.15 15.08
CA THR A 156 4.86 -6.49 14.43
C THR A 156 4.30 -5.36 15.29
N ILE A 157 4.05 -5.63 16.58
CA ILE A 157 3.58 -4.61 17.54
C ILE A 157 4.60 -3.47 17.66
N GLN A 158 5.89 -3.78 17.76
CA GLN A 158 6.94 -2.76 17.84
C GLN A 158 7.02 -1.90 16.58
N SER A 159 6.86 -2.49 15.39
CA SER A 159 6.82 -1.73 14.13
C SER A 159 5.69 -0.71 14.15
N MET A 160 4.46 -1.15 14.50
CA MET A 160 3.31 -0.26 14.61
C MET A 160 3.54 0.84 15.65
N LYS A 161 4.10 0.52 16.83
CA LYS A 161 4.36 1.53 17.88
C LYS A 161 5.43 2.56 17.51
N LYS A 162 6.33 2.26 16.56
CA LYS A 162 7.33 3.20 16.06
C LYS A 162 6.77 4.14 14.98
N ALA A 163 5.68 3.75 14.33
CA ALA A 163 5.04 4.55 13.29
C ALA A 163 4.27 5.75 13.87
N SER A 164 4.03 6.75 13.02
CA SER A 164 3.17 7.89 13.36
C SER A 164 1.75 7.41 13.72
N PRO A 165 1.21 7.77 14.90
CA PRO A 165 -0.14 7.37 15.31
C PRO A 165 -1.23 7.82 14.33
N ILE A 166 -1.14 9.05 13.80
CA ILE A 166 -2.11 9.57 12.83
C ILE A 166 -1.98 8.81 11.50
N SER A 167 -0.75 8.51 11.06
CA SER A 167 -0.51 7.71 9.85
C SER A 167 -1.15 6.32 9.92
N LEU A 168 -1.13 5.67 11.08
CA LEU A 168 -1.78 4.38 11.27
C LEU A 168 -3.30 4.49 11.12
N LYS A 169 -3.94 5.47 11.75
CA LYS A 169 -5.39 5.66 11.69
C LYS A 169 -5.88 6.00 10.28
N ILE A 170 -5.22 6.95 9.60
CA ILE A 170 -5.58 7.30 8.21
C ILE A 170 -5.36 6.11 7.25
N THR A 171 -4.30 5.31 7.46
CA THR A 171 -4.03 4.12 6.64
C THR A 171 -5.13 3.08 6.81
N LEU A 172 -5.48 2.74 8.06
CA LEU A 172 -6.53 1.76 8.35
C LEU A 172 -7.86 2.17 7.70
N ARG A 173 -8.22 3.44 7.82
CA ARG A 173 -9.43 3.99 7.23
C ARG A 173 -9.40 3.95 5.71
N SER A 174 -8.29 4.36 5.09
CA SER A 174 -8.16 4.36 3.62
C SER A 174 -8.31 2.95 3.05
N ILE A 175 -7.63 1.96 3.63
CA ILE A 175 -7.74 0.54 3.22
C ILE A 175 -9.19 0.07 3.28
N ARG A 176 -9.88 0.34 4.39
CA ARG A 176 -11.25 -0.15 4.60
C ARG A 176 -12.28 0.52 3.72
N GLN A 177 -12.18 1.83 3.54
CA GLN A 177 -13.06 2.55 2.63
C GLN A 177 -12.77 2.15 1.16
N GLY A 178 -11.51 1.84 0.83
CA GLY A 178 -11.10 1.41 -0.51
C GLY A 178 -11.80 0.15 -0.99
N ARG A 179 -12.08 -0.80 -0.09
CA ARG A 179 -12.82 -2.04 -0.37
C ARG A 179 -14.22 -1.83 -0.94
N LEU A 180 -14.82 -0.66 -0.71
CA LEU A 180 -16.23 -0.37 -1.05
C LEU A 180 -16.38 0.68 -2.17
N GLN A 181 -15.28 1.25 -2.66
CA GLN A 181 -15.31 2.33 -3.65
C GLN A 181 -14.87 1.85 -5.02
N ASP A 182 -14.83 2.70 -6.05
CA ASP A 182 -14.13 2.47 -7.33
C ASP A 182 -12.65 2.92 -7.30
N VAL A 183 -11.77 2.43 -8.19
CA VAL A 183 -10.34 2.83 -8.17
C VAL A 183 -10.21 4.34 -8.37
N GLY A 184 -11.05 4.92 -9.23
CA GLY A 184 -11.07 6.36 -9.45
C GLY A 184 -11.48 7.13 -8.20
N SER A 185 -12.54 6.69 -7.53
CA SER A 185 -12.96 7.26 -6.24
C SER A 185 -11.88 7.12 -5.16
N CYS A 186 -11.18 5.97 -5.08
CA CYS A 186 -10.04 5.79 -4.18
C CYS A 186 -8.92 6.79 -4.47
N LEU A 187 -8.53 6.95 -5.75
CA LEU A 187 -7.50 7.90 -6.16
C LEU A 187 -7.83 9.34 -5.78
N ILE A 188 -9.09 9.76 -5.99
CA ILE A 188 -9.55 11.11 -5.64
C ILE A 188 -9.50 11.32 -4.12
N ARG A 189 -10.00 10.34 -3.35
CA ARG A 189 -9.96 10.39 -1.88
C ARG A 189 -8.52 10.45 -1.36
N GLU A 190 -7.63 9.62 -1.91
CA GLU A 190 -6.23 9.56 -1.50
C GLU A 190 -5.47 10.82 -1.85
N TYR A 191 -5.76 11.40 -3.01
CA TYR A 191 -5.22 12.69 -3.41
C TYR A 191 -5.55 13.78 -2.38
N ARG A 192 -6.81 13.89 -1.93
CA ARG A 192 -7.20 14.85 -0.87
C ARG A 192 -6.43 14.60 0.43
N MET A 193 -6.39 13.35 0.88
CA MET A 193 -5.68 12.94 2.10
C MET A 193 -4.20 13.33 2.04
N VAL A 194 -3.55 13.04 0.91
CA VAL A 194 -2.16 13.42 0.65
C VAL A 194 -2.00 14.94 0.73
N CYS A 195 -2.87 15.72 0.09
CA CYS A 195 -2.77 17.17 0.10
C CYS A 195 -2.89 17.76 1.51
N HIS A 196 -3.79 17.22 2.33
CA HIS A 196 -3.85 17.56 3.76
C HIS A 196 -2.56 17.21 4.52
N VAL A 197 -1.95 16.05 4.23
CA VAL A 197 -0.65 15.66 4.79
C VAL A 197 0.45 16.66 4.40
N PHE A 198 0.51 17.10 3.14
CA PHE A 198 1.53 18.06 2.66
C PHE A 198 1.34 19.48 3.16
N ARG A 199 0.09 19.93 3.30
CA ARG A 199 -0.23 21.21 3.95
C ARG A 199 0.16 21.17 5.43
N GLY A 200 0.08 19.98 6.03
CA GLY A 200 0.42 19.72 7.42
C GLY A 200 -0.45 20.52 8.38
N GLU A 201 -1.70 20.76 8.01
CA GLU A 201 -2.67 21.53 8.80
C GLU A 201 -3.05 20.77 10.09
N PHE A 202 -3.17 19.45 10.00
CA PHE A 202 -3.53 18.58 11.12
C PHE A 202 -2.31 18.00 11.87
N SER A 203 -1.22 17.70 11.17
CA SER A 203 0.01 17.19 11.78
C SER A 203 1.23 17.49 10.91
N LYS A 204 2.39 17.64 11.54
CA LYS A 204 3.70 17.79 10.87
C LYS A 204 4.49 16.47 10.79
N ASP A 205 3.88 15.35 11.14
CA ASP A 205 4.51 14.02 11.16
C ASP A 205 5.17 13.63 9.84
N PHE A 206 4.61 14.04 8.70
CA PHE A 206 5.26 13.80 7.40
C PHE A 206 6.65 14.44 7.33
N PHE A 207 6.75 15.72 7.69
CA PHE A 207 8.02 16.46 7.67
C PHE A 207 8.99 15.92 8.72
N GLU A 208 8.49 15.57 9.90
CA GLU A 208 9.31 15.02 10.98
C GLU A 208 9.87 13.64 10.61
N GLY A 209 9.08 12.78 9.98
CA GLY A 209 9.59 11.49 9.54
C GLY A 209 10.56 11.62 8.36
N CYS A 210 10.34 12.56 7.44
CA CYS A 210 11.35 12.91 6.42
C CYS A 210 12.65 13.39 7.05
N ARG A 211 12.58 14.26 8.07
CA ARG A 211 13.74 14.71 8.83
C ARG A 211 14.48 13.52 9.45
N ALA A 212 13.77 12.68 10.21
CA ALA A 212 14.35 11.56 10.95
C ALA A 212 15.00 10.49 10.04
N ILE A 213 14.44 10.27 8.84
CA ILE A 213 14.88 9.18 7.95
C ILE A 213 15.86 9.67 6.87
N LEU A 214 15.61 10.82 6.25
CA LEU A 214 16.33 11.25 5.05
C LEU A 214 17.34 12.36 5.32
N ILE A 215 17.02 13.28 6.24
CA ILE A 215 17.83 14.48 6.49
C ILE A 215 18.85 14.18 7.60
N ASP A 216 18.37 14.02 8.83
CA ASP A 216 19.20 13.84 10.01
C ASP A 216 19.62 12.38 10.20
N LYS A 217 18.83 11.45 9.65
CA LYS A 217 19.06 9.99 9.70
C LYS A 217 19.20 9.45 11.13
N ASP A 218 18.58 10.12 12.10
CA ASP A 218 18.59 9.71 13.50
C ASP A 218 17.66 8.53 13.80
N ARG A 219 16.71 8.24 12.88
CA ARG A 219 15.69 7.19 13.03
C ARG A 219 14.88 7.34 14.32
N ASN A 220 14.75 8.57 14.83
CA ASN A 220 14.05 8.89 16.07
C ASN A 220 13.04 10.04 15.87
N PRO A 221 11.98 9.79 15.09
CA PRO A 221 10.96 10.79 14.83
C PRO A 221 10.16 11.11 16.10
N LYS A 222 9.83 12.39 16.27
CA LYS A 222 9.02 12.92 17.37
C LYS A 222 7.60 13.22 16.89
N TRP A 223 6.76 12.20 16.92
CA TRP A 223 5.38 12.31 16.44
C TRP A 223 4.51 13.22 17.29
N GLU A 224 3.67 14.00 16.62
CA GLU A 224 2.68 14.88 17.24
C GLU A 224 1.32 14.75 16.51
N PRO A 225 0.28 14.21 17.19
CA PRO A 225 0.27 13.67 18.55
C PRO A 225 1.03 12.33 18.71
N SER A 226 1.61 12.11 19.88
CA SER A 226 2.51 10.97 20.15
C SER A 226 1.81 9.65 20.50
N LYS A 227 0.49 9.68 20.74
CA LYS A 227 -0.29 8.52 21.18
C LYS A 227 -1.58 8.39 20.38
N LEU A 228 -2.02 7.14 20.17
CA LEU A 228 -3.23 6.83 19.42
C LEU A 228 -4.49 7.38 20.10
N GLU A 229 -4.53 7.34 21.43
CA GLU A 229 -5.68 7.77 22.24
C GLU A 229 -5.88 9.30 22.21
N GLN A 230 -4.89 10.06 21.74
CA GLN A 230 -4.97 11.51 21.60
C GLN A 230 -5.60 11.95 20.27
N ILE A 231 -5.86 11.01 19.36
CA ILE A 231 -6.43 11.28 18.04
C ILE A 231 -7.89 10.86 18.04
N SER A 232 -8.77 11.83 17.86
CA SER A 232 -10.20 11.61 17.69
C SER A 232 -10.55 11.15 16.26
N ASP A 233 -11.77 10.64 16.07
CA ASP A 233 -12.26 10.32 14.72
C ASP A 233 -12.43 11.58 13.86
N ASP A 234 -12.77 12.73 14.48
CA ASP A 234 -12.88 14.03 13.82
C ASP A 234 -11.52 14.51 13.26
N ASP A 235 -10.43 14.28 14.00
CA ASP A 235 -9.07 14.58 13.52
C ASP A 235 -8.74 13.76 12.27
N VAL A 236 -9.18 12.50 12.24
CA VAL A 236 -9.02 11.62 11.08
C VAL A 236 -9.95 12.05 9.93
N ASP A 237 -11.19 12.45 10.22
CA ASP A 237 -12.15 12.97 9.24
C ASP A 237 -11.59 14.18 8.48
N GLY A 238 -10.86 15.05 9.18
CA GLY A 238 -10.19 16.21 8.60
C GLY A 238 -9.34 15.86 7.37
N TYR A 239 -8.58 14.77 7.42
CA TYR A 239 -7.75 14.29 6.31
C TYR A 239 -8.55 13.81 5.09
N PHE A 240 -9.82 13.44 5.24
CA PHE A 240 -10.65 12.97 4.13
C PHE A 240 -11.65 14.02 3.66
N SER A 241 -11.68 15.18 4.33
CA SER A 241 -12.55 16.30 4.01
C SER A 241 -12.13 16.98 2.69
N LYS A 242 -13.07 17.72 2.09
CA LYS A 242 -12.73 18.59 0.97
C LYS A 242 -11.85 19.73 1.48
N ILE A 243 -10.89 20.12 0.66
CA ILE A 243 -10.08 21.29 0.92
C ILE A 243 -10.93 22.54 0.65
N GLU A 244 -11.03 23.41 1.66
CA GLU A 244 -11.76 24.69 1.59
C GLU A 244 -10.81 25.79 1.12
N ASP A 245 -10.60 25.86 -0.19
CA ASP A 245 -9.72 26.84 -0.84
C ASP A 245 -10.37 27.21 -2.18
N GLU A 246 -10.47 28.50 -2.49
CA GLU A 246 -11.22 29.01 -3.65
C GLU A 246 -10.66 28.48 -4.98
N ASP A 247 -9.35 28.25 -5.03
CA ASP A 247 -8.65 27.73 -6.21
C ASP A 247 -8.50 26.20 -6.21
N TRP A 248 -9.08 25.51 -5.22
CA TRP A 248 -8.96 24.06 -5.12
C TRP A 248 -9.89 23.31 -6.07
N GLU A 249 -9.30 22.44 -6.88
CA GLU A 249 -10.02 21.44 -7.64
C GLU A 249 -9.56 20.03 -7.24
N ASP A 250 -10.51 19.12 -7.09
CA ASP A 250 -10.19 17.70 -6.92
C ASP A 250 -9.51 17.13 -8.15
N LEU A 251 -8.77 16.03 -7.94
CA LEU A 251 -8.15 15.26 -9.00
C LEU A 251 -9.18 14.87 -10.08
N LYS A 252 -9.01 15.45 -11.27
CA LYS A 252 -9.82 15.12 -12.46
C LYS A 252 -9.14 13.96 -13.19
N LEU A 253 -9.74 12.78 -13.11
CA LEU A 253 -9.28 11.63 -13.88
C LEU A 253 -9.75 11.76 -15.34
N PRO A 254 -8.89 11.48 -16.32
CA PRO A 254 -9.28 11.55 -17.72
C PRO A 254 -10.38 10.53 -18.02
N PRO A 255 -11.40 10.88 -18.83
CA PRO A 255 -12.41 9.94 -19.24
C PRO A 255 -11.73 8.81 -20.04
N ARG A 256 -11.93 7.56 -19.61
CA ARG A 256 -11.45 6.41 -20.36
C ARG A 256 -12.39 6.11 -21.52
N SER A 257 -12.32 6.90 -22.60
CA SER A 257 -12.97 6.55 -23.87
C SER A 257 -12.11 5.52 -24.62
N ASN A 258 -12.71 4.42 -25.07
CA ASN A 258 -12.10 3.35 -25.89
C ASN A 258 -11.31 2.25 -25.15
N LEU A 259 -11.73 1.82 -23.94
CA LEU A 259 -11.24 0.54 -23.42
C LEU A 259 -11.91 -0.62 -24.16
N LEU A 260 -11.09 -1.50 -24.72
CA LEU A 260 -11.54 -2.82 -25.16
C LEU A 260 -12.14 -3.57 -23.96
N PRO A 261 -13.14 -4.46 -24.14
CA PRO A 261 -13.83 -5.12 -23.02
C PRO A 261 -12.92 -5.83 -22.01
N TYR A 262 -11.73 -6.26 -22.43
CA TYR A 262 -10.72 -6.90 -21.57
C TYR A 262 -9.77 -5.90 -20.86
N ALA A 263 -9.67 -4.67 -21.34
CA ALA A 263 -8.89 -3.59 -20.72
C ALA A 263 -9.69 -2.86 -19.62
N ILE A 264 -10.97 -3.21 -19.51
CA ILE A 264 -11.76 -3.04 -18.29
C ILE A 264 -11.24 -4.11 -17.32
N ALA A 265 -10.11 -3.85 -16.65
CA ALA A 265 -9.84 -4.50 -15.37
C ALA A 265 -11.15 -4.43 -14.58
N LYS A 266 -11.69 -5.58 -14.17
CA LYS A 266 -13.05 -5.74 -13.63
C LYS A 266 -13.31 -4.62 -12.60
N LEU A 267 -14.00 -3.58 -13.05
CA LEU A 267 -14.28 -2.35 -12.31
C LEU A 267 -15.18 -2.62 -11.11
#